data_AF-A0A1D6F613-F1
#
_entry.id   AF-A0A1D6F613-F1
#
_cell.length_a   1.000
_cell.length_b   1.000
_cell.length_c   1.000
_cell.angle_alpha   90.00
_cell.angle_beta   90.00
_cell.angle_gamma   90.00
#
_symmetry.space_group_name_H-M   'P 1'
#
loop_
_entity.id
_entity.type
_entity.pdbx_description
1 polymer ?
#
loop_
_entity_poly.entity_id
_entity_poly.type
_entity_poly.pdbx_seq_one_letter_code
_entity_poly.pdbx_strand_id
1 'polypeptide(L)'
;MLLVLLVNVAIVSTTGTICANNTQLVDNNNACSGLTLNSASVLLKNMFGRSTSKIYGLALLASGQSNTMTTSYSGQYIMQGFSGMRKCIVFIIAPCFTVIPSLIICSVAGAPHVRQLINVSAIILAFVLPFSLVPLLKFSSSCAVKVPYKNSACIVQVAWILSIVIMGINIYFFCNSFISWLVHSELPRIVNVIISTLVFPFMAAYIAALIYLAFRKVNAAGIFPSVSASTGTEVEAWRQDGNIDDIGVH
;
A
#
# COMPACT_ATOMS: atom_id res chain seq x y z
N MET A 1 1.96 15.43 -0.96
CA MET A 1 1.35 14.79 -2.16
C MET A 1 1.98 15.28 -3.46
N LEU A 2 2.11 16.59 -3.71
CA LEU A 2 2.67 17.12 -4.96
C LEU A 2 4.10 16.61 -5.27
N LEU A 3 4.97 16.52 -4.24
CA LEU A 3 6.31 15.94 -4.40
C LEU A 3 6.26 14.49 -4.91
N VAL A 4 5.39 13.65 -4.34
CA VAL A 4 5.25 12.24 -4.75
C VAL A 4 4.79 12.14 -6.20
N LEU A 5 3.85 13.00 -6.60
CA LEU A 5 3.39 13.07 -7.99
C LEU A 5 4.55 13.46 -8.92
N LEU A 6 5.33 14.49 -8.57
CA LEU A 6 6.50 14.90 -9.35
C LEU A 6 7.53 13.77 -9.47
N VAL A 7 7.82 13.06 -8.39
CA VAL A 7 8.75 11.91 -8.42
C VAL A 7 8.21 10.80 -9.32
N ASN A 8 6.94 10.43 -9.20
CA ASN A 8 6.33 9.39 -10.03
C ASN A 8 6.34 9.77 -11.52
N VAL A 9 6.00 11.03 -11.84
CA VAL A 9 6.04 11.54 -13.22
C VAL A 9 7.48 11.55 -13.77
N ALA A 10 8.45 11.96 -12.95
CA ALA A 10 9.86 11.94 -13.35
C ALA A 10 10.36 10.50 -13.62
N ILE A 11 10.01 9.53 -12.78
CA ILE A 11 10.37 8.11 -12.98
C ILE A 11 9.77 7.56 -14.27
N VAL A 12 8.48 7.80 -14.52
CA VAL A 12 7.80 7.34 -15.74
C VAL A 12 8.39 8.01 -16.99
N SER A 13 8.59 9.32 -16.96
CA SER A 13 9.16 10.08 -18.08
C SER A 13 10.58 9.62 -18.41
N THR A 14 11.46 9.55 -17.41
CA THR A 14 12.86 9.10 -17.60
C THR A 14 12.93 7.67 -18.13
N THR A 15 12.12 6.75 -17.60
CA THR A 15 12.06 5.37 -18.09
C THR A 15 11.58 5.33 -19.54
N GLY A 16 10.55 6.10 -19.88
CA GLY A 16 10.06 6.24 -21.26
C GLY A 16 11.13 6.73 -22.22
N THR A 17 11.87 7.78 -21.86
CA THR A 17 12.98 8.32 -22.68
C THR A 17 14.13 7.32 -22.85
N ILE A 18 14.54 6.65 -21.77
CA ILE A 18 15.64 5.65 -21.81
C ILE A 18 15.26 4.48 -22.72
N CYS A 19 14.01 4.01 -22.63
CA CYS A 19 13.51 2.91 -23.46
C CYS A 19 13.28 3.30 -24.92
N ALA A 20 12.81 4.52 -25.20
CA ALA A 20 12.61 4.99 -26.57
C ALA A 20 13.93 5.19 -27.35
N ASN A 21 14.98 5.66 -26.67
CA ASN A 21 16.23 6.04 -27.33
C ASN A 21 17.23 4.87 -27.50
N ASN A 22 17.07 3.77 -26.74
CA ASN A 22 17.94 2.59 -26.82
C ASN A 22 17.43 1.49 -27.77
N THR A 23 16.35 1.74 -28.50
CA THR A 23 15.74 0.81 -29.47
C THR A 23 16.72 0.35 -30.57
N GLN A 24 17.82 1.07 -30.79
CA GLN A 24 18.81 0.78 -31.84
C GLN A 24 20.08 0.04 -31.37
N LEU A 25 20.34 -0.08 -30.05
CA LEU A 25 21.60 -0.61 -29.51
C LEU A 25 21.41 -1.87 -28.64
N VAL A 26 20.16 -2.28 -28.45
CA VAL A 26 19.78 -3.50 -27.73
C VAL A 26 18.82 -4.25 -28.64
N ASP A 27 19.36 -5.17 -29.45
CA ASP A 27 18.65 -5.98 -30.45
C ASP A 27 17.76 -7.07 -29.81
N ASN A 28 16.97 -6.64 -28.83
CA ASN A 28 16.05 -7.46 -28.06
C ASN A 28 14.91 -6.54 -27.62
N ASN A 29 13.84 -6.51 -28.43
CA ASN A 29 12.57 -5.79 -28.22
C ASN A 29 11.85 -6.11 -26.87
N ASN A 30 12.49 -6.84 -25.96
CA ASN A 30 11.98 -7.28 -24.67
C ASN A 30 12.75 -6.71 -23.45
N ALA A 31 13.89 -6.03 -23.64
CA ALA A 31 14.73 -5.54 -22.53
C ALA A 31 13.99 -4.54 -21.62
N CYS A 32 13.11 -3.71 -22.20
CA CYS A 32 12.32 -2.74 -21.45
C CYS A 32 11.06 -3.31 -20.77
N SER A 33 10.65 -4.53 -21.10
CA SER A 33 9.46 -5.15 -20.49
C SER A 33 9.76 -5.81 -19.14
N GLY A 34 11.04 -6.03 -18.82
CA GLY A 34 11.49 -6.82 -17.67
C GLY A 34 12.50 -6.14 -16.76
N LEU A 35 12.43 -4.81 -16.59
CA LEU A 35 13.41 -4.11 -15.75
C LEU A 35 13.43 -4.67 -14.32
N THR A 36 14.63 -5.04 -13.87
CA THR A 36 14.91 -5.41 -12.49
C THR A 36 15.64 -4.28 -11.77
N LEU A 37 15.67 -4.35 -10.45
CA LEU A 37 16.40 -3.39 -9.60
C LEU A 37 17.88 -3.27 -10.02
N ASN A 38 18.51 -4.40 -10.38
CA ASN A 38 19.90 -4.44 -10.84
C ASN A 38 20.04 -3.82 -12.24
N SER A 39 19.19 -4.23 -13.19
CA SER A 39 19.21 -3.71 -14.56
C SER A 39 19.00 -2.20 -14.60
N ALA A 40 18.09 -1.66 -13.77
CA ALA A 40 17.83 -0.23 -13.67
C ALA A 40 19.10 0.56 -13.28
N SER A 41 19.88 0.04 -12.33
CA SER A 41 21.14 0.67 -11.90
C SER A 41 22.20 0.69 -13.01
N VAL A 42 22.25 -0.36 -13.84
CA VAL A 42 23.17 -0.48 -14.98
C VAL A 42 22.76 0.44 -16.13
N LEU A 43 21.45 0.51 -16.42
CA LEU A 43 20.89 1.43 -17.42
C LEU A 43 21.21 2.89 -17.07
N LEU A 44 20.99 3.28 -15.81
CA LEU A 44 21.33 4.62 -15.32
C LEU A 44 22.84 4.90 -15.38
N LYS A 45 23.67 3.90 -15.07
CA LYS A 45 25.13 4.00 -15.17
C LYS A 45 25.59 4.26 -16.61
N ASN A 46 24.99 3.59 -17.59
CA ASN A 46 25.36 3.71 -18.99
C ASN A 46 24.95 5.07 -19.59
N MET A 47 23.84 5.65 -19.14
CA MET A 47 23.34 6.93 -19.68
C MET A 47 23.94 8.16 -18.98
N PHE A 48 24.17 8.09 -17.66
CA PHE A 48 24.57 9.26 -16.85
C PHE A 48 25.96 9.10 -16.18
N GLY A 49 26.67 8.00 -16.44
CA GLY A 49 28.02 7.76 -15.94
C GLY A 49 28.08 6.99 -14.61
N ARG A 50 29.30 6.70 -14.11
CA ARG A 50 29.51 5.81 -12.95
C ARG A 50 28.91 6.30 -11.62
N SER A 51 28.70 7.61 -11.46
CA SER A 51 28.22 8.18 -10.20
C SER A 51 26.74 7.89 -9.92
N THR A 52 25.92 7.76 -10.97
CA THR A 52 24.45 7.63 -10.83
C THR A 52 24.00 6.29 -10.26
N SER A 53 24.77 5.22 -10.45
CA SER A 53 24.50 3.92 -9.82
C SER A 53 24.53 4.01 -8.29
N LYS A 54 25.48 4.79 -7.73
CA LYS A 54 25.56 5.01 -6.27
C LYS A 54 24.40 5.84 -5.76
N ILE A 55 24.02 6.88 -6.51
CA ILE A 55 22.87 7.75 -6.19
C ILE A 55 21.57 6.94 -6.22
N TYR A 56 21.40 6.03 -7.19
CA TYR A 56 20.26 5.12 -7.26
C TYR A 56 20.18 4.19 -6.03
N GLY A 57 21.30 3.61 -5.62
CA GLY A 57 21.38 2.81 -4.39
C GLY A 57 21.00 3.62 -3.15
N LEU A 58 21.50 4.87 -3.04
CA LEU A 58 21.15 5.76 -1.93
C LEU A 58 19.67 6.17 -1.94
N ALA A 59 19.09 6.40 -3.12
CA ALA A 59 17.67 6.70 -3.28
C ALA A 59 16.79 5.52 -2.86
N LEU A 60 17.16 4.28 -3.23
CA LEU A 60 16.48 3.07 -2.78
C LEU A 60 16.57 2.90 -1.26
N LEU A 61 17.74 3.17 -0.66
CA LEU A 61 17.92 3.13 0.79
C LEU A 61 17.04 4.16 1.49
N ALA A 62 17.03 5.40 1.00
CA ALA A 62 16.20 6.48 1.55
C ALA A 62 14.69 6.18 1.43
N SER A 63 14.26 5.60 0.31
CA SER A 63 12.87 5.15 0.11
C SER A 63 12.48 4.07 1.12
N GLY A 64 13.37 3.11 1.38
CA GLY A 64 13.15 2.07 2.38
C GLY A 64 12.99 2.61 3.81
N GLN A 65 13.81 3.61 4.18
CA GLN A 65 13.71 4.25 5.50
C GLN A 65 12.37 4.99 5.69
N SER A 66 11.91 5.71 4.67
CA SER A 66 10.61 6.38 4.71
C SER A 66 9.45 5.40 4.90
N ASN A 67 9.48 4.25 4.19
CA ASN A 67 8.45 3.22 4.32
C ASN A 67 8.40 2.62 5.74
N THR A 68 9.56 2.36 6.35
CA THR A 68 9.64 1.85 7.72
C THR A 68 9.01 2.84 8.72
N MET A 69 9.30 4.13 8.58
CA MET A 69 8.72 5.15 9.46
C MET A 69 7.19 5.21 9.34
N THR A 70 6.65 5.29 8.12
CA THR A 70 5.20 5.32 7.91
C THR A 70 4.51 4.07 8.43
N THR A 71 5.12 2.90 8.23
CA THR A 71 4.60 1.62 8.74
C THR A 71 4.57 1.60 10.27
N SER A 72 5.63 2.10 10.92
CA SER A 72 5.71 2.18 12.39
C SER A 72 4.69 3.15 12.98
N TYR A 73 4.45 4.31 12.35
CA TYR A 73 3.44 5.25 12.83
C TYR A 73 2.03 4.68 12.61
N SER A 74 1.71 4.18 11.41
CA SER A 74 0.40 3.57 11.13
C SER A 74 0.12 2.38 12.03
N GLY A 75 1.10 1.50 12.23
CA GLY A 75 0.99 0.34 13.10
C GLY A 75 0.68 0.71 14.55
N GLN A 76 1.26 1.80 15.07
CA GLN A 76 0.96 2.27 16.42
C GLN A 76 -0.51 2.69 16.60
N TYR A 77 -1.08 3.43 15.65
CA TYR A 77 -2.49 3.85 15.74
C TYR A 77 -3.44 2.66 15.67
N ILE A 78 -3.16 1.70 14.76
CA ILE A 78 -3.99 0.51 14.59
C ILE A 78 -3.90 -0.37 15.85
N MET A 79 -2.68 -0.69 16.31
CA MET A 79 -2.48 -1.61 17.43
C MET A 79 -3.00 -1.04 18.75
N GLN A 80 -2.88 0.29 18.95
CA GLN A 80 -3.43 0.95 20.13
C GLN A 80 -4.97 0.96 20.11
N GLY A 81 -5.58 1.11 18.92
CA GLY A 81 -7.02 1.04 18.75
C GLY A 81 -7.65 -0.34 18.99
N PHE A 82 -6.91 -1.43 18.76
CA PHE A 82 -7.44 -2.80 18.93
C PHE A 82 -6.99 -3.51 20.20
N SER A 83 -5.76 -3.28 20.67
CA SER A 83 -5.15 -4.10 21.72
C SER A 83 -4.55 -3.31 22.89
N GLY A 84 -4.52 -1.98 22.84
CA GLY A 84 -3.94 -1.14 23.90
C GLY A 84 -2.44 -1.35 24.15
N MET A 85 -1.71 -1.96 23.21
CA MET A 85 -0.29 -2.29 23.35
C MET A 85 0.60 -1.03 23.46
N ARG A 86 1.70 -1.14 24.21
CA ARG A 86 2.66 -0.05 24.42
C ARG A 86 3.38 0.32 23.11
N LYS A 87 3.47 1.62 22.80
CA LYS A 87 4.05 2.16 21.56
C LYS A 87 5.44 1.60 21.22
N CYS A 88 6.33 1.47 22.21
CA CYS A 88 7.68 0.94 22.01
C CYS A 88 7.72 -0.50 21.48
N ILE A 89 6.79 -1.36 21.91
CA ILE A 89 6.79 -2.76 21.49
C ILE A 89 6.38 -2.88 20.00
N VAL A 90 5.38 -2.09 19.61
CA VAL A 90 4.85 -2.08 18.23
C VAL A 90 5.89 -1.55 17.26
N PHE A 91 6.64 -0.52 17.66
CA PHE A 91 7.70 0.08 16.86
C PHE A 91 8.81 -0.93 16.49
N ILE A 92 9.11 -1.89 17.35
CA ILE A 92 10.15 -2.91 17.11
C ILE A 92 9.57 -4.13 16.39
N ILE A 93 8.39 -4.60 16.81
CA ILE A 93 7.81 -5.86 16.32
C ILE A 93 7.36 -5.75 14.87
N ALA A 94 6.69 -4.66 14.47
CA ALA A 94 6.11 -4.56 13.13
C ALA A 94 7.18 -4.60 12.00
N PRO A 95 8.31 -3.87 12.09
CA PRO A 95 9.40 -4.00 11.14
C PRO A 95 10.08 -5.38 11.21
N CYS A 96 10.28 -5.95 12.40
CA CYS A 96 10.85 -7.30 12.52
C CYS A 96 10.01 -8.34 11.78
N PHE A 97 8.69 -8.34 12.00
CA PHE A 97 7.80 -9.30 11.35
C PHE A 97 7.77 -9.15 9.81
N THR A 98 8.03 -7.94 9.30
CA THR A 98 8.12 -7.66 7.86
C THR A 98 9.48 -8.05 7.26
N VAL A 99 10.57 -7.77 7.99
CA VAL A 99 11.94 -7.98 7.52
C VAL A 99 12.36 -9.44 7.59
N ILE A 100 11.98 -10.16 8.66
CA ILE A 100 12.33 -11.58 8.86
C ILE A 100 11.97 -12.47 7.65
N PRO A 101 10.71 -12.51 7.16
CA PRO A 101 10.36 -13.38 6.03
C PRO A 101 11.11 -12.97 4.76
N SER A 102 11.26 -11.66 4.54
CA SER A 102 11.99 -11.13 3.39
C SER A 102 13.47 -11.55 3.42
N LEU A 103 14.08 -11.56 4.60
CA LEU A 103 15.48 -11.93 4.81
C LEU A 103 15.69 -13.43 4.61
N ILE A 104 14.81 -14.28 5.16
CA ILE A 104 14.85 -15.73 4.95
C ILE A 104 14.76 -16.07 3.45
N ILE A 105 13.79 -15.48 2.75
CA ILE A 105 13.59 -15.72 1.32
C ILE A 105 14.79 -15.22 0.51
N CYS A 106 15.34 -14.05 0.83
CA CYS A 106 16.52 -13.51 0.16
C CYS A 106 17.76 -14.39 0.36
N SER A 107 17.96 -14.92 1.58
CA SER A 107 19.08 -15.81 1.90
C SER A 107 19.00 -17.16 1.18
N VAL A 108 17.80 -17.73 1.00
CA VAL A 108 17.62 -19.04 0.35
C VAL A 108 17.54 -18.92 -1.18
N ALA A 109 16.79 -17.95 -1.71
CA ALA A 109 16.49 -17.83 -3.13
C ALA A 109 17.48 -16.93 -3.90
N GLY A 110 18.21 -16.05 -3.22
CA GLY A 110 19.20 -15.16 -3.82
C GLY A 110 18.62 -14.02 -4.68
N ALA A 111 19.51 -13.24 -5.28
CA ALA A 111 19.19 -12.04 -6.05
C ALA A 111 18.19 -12.18 -7.23
N PRO A 112 18.16 -13.28 -8.02
CA PRO A 112 17.24 -13.35 -9.17
C PRO A 112 15.76 -13.43 -8.78
N HIS A 113 15.44 -13.90 -7.57
CA HIS A 113 14.07 -14.06 -7.10
C HIS A 113 13.45 -12.81 -6.48
N VAL A 114 14.22 -11.72 -6.33
CA VAL A 114 13.72 -10.45 -5.77
C VAL A 114 12.54 -9.91 -6.57
N ARG A 115 12.55 -10.04 -7.90
CA ARG A 115 11.43 -9.63 -8.75
C ARG A 115 10.15 -10.40 -8.43
N GLN A 116 10.27 -11.70 -8.17
CA GLN A 116 9.13 -12.54 -7.80
C GLN A 116 8.59 -12.15 -6.42
N LEU A 117 9.48 -11.86 -5.46
CA LEU A 117 9.08 -11.39 -4.13
C LEU A 117 8.29 -10.07 -4.21
N ILE A 118 8.76 -9.10 -5.01
CA ILE A 118 8.06 -7.83 -5.23
C ILE A 118 6.66 -8.06 -5.83
N ASN A 119 6.56 -8.97 -6.82
CA ASN A 119 5.28 -9.30 -7.44
C ASN A 119 4.31 -9.96 -6.43
N VAL A 120 4.79 -10.89 -5.61
CA VAL A 120 3.98 -11.54 -4.56
C VAL A 120 3.48 -10.50 -3.54
N SER A 121 4.33 -9.58 -3.11
CA SER A 121 3.92 -8.48 -2.22
C SER A 121 2.82 -7.60 -2.83
N ALA A 122 2.89 -7.34 -4.14
CA ALA A 122 1.85 -6.58 -4.84
C ALA A 122 0.50 -7.32 -4.87
N ILE A 123 0.52 -8.65 -5.04
CA ILE A 123 -0.68 -9.50 -5.00
C ILE A 123 -1.34 -9.44 -3.62
N ILE A 124 -0.53 -9.57 -2.55
CA ILE A 124 -1.02 -9.48 -1.17
C ILE A 124 -1.63 -8.10 -0.90
N LEU A 125 -0.94 -7.03 -1.33
CA LEU A 125 -1.43 -5.66 -1.15
C LEU A 125 -2.76 -5.44 -1.89
N ALA A 126 -2.89 -5.95 -3.11
CA ALA A 126 -4.12 -5.87 -3.89
C ALA A 126 -5.31 -6.57 -3.21
N PHE A 127 -5.06 -7.63 -2.44
CA PHE A 127 -6.08 -8.29 -1.62
C PHE A 127 -6.49 -7.47 -0.38
N VAL A 128 -5.54 -6.81 0.28
CA VAL A 128 -5.79 -6.02 1.50
C VAL A 128 -6.46 -4.67 1.21
N LEU A 129 -6.12 -4.05 0.07
CA LEU A 129 -6.58 -2.72 -0.34
C LEU A 129 -8.11 -2.57 -0.33
N PRO A 130 -8.90 -3.40 -1.05
CA PRO A 130 -10.36 -3.35 -1.04
C PRO A 130 -10.96 -3.45 0.36
N PHE A 131 -10.42 -4.33 1.20
CA PHE A 131 -10.91 -4.56 2.55
C PHE A 131 -10.70 -3.34 3.45
N SER A 132 -9.57 -2.65 3.31
CA SER A 132 -9.32 -1.40 4.04
C SER A 132 -10.11 -0.21 3.49
N LEU A 133 -10.39 -0.18 2.18
CA LEU A 133 -11.07 0.93 1.52
C LEU A 133 -12.55 1.03 1.91
N VAL A 134 -13.23 -0.12 2.06
CA VAL A 134 -14.65 -0.17 2.39
C VAL A 134 -14.96 0.54 3.72
N PRO A 135 -14.35 0.18 4.87
CA PRO A 135 -14.61 0.86 6.15
C PRO A 135 -14.27 2.35 6.08
N LEU A 136 -13.16 2.69 5.42
CA LEU A 136 -12.70 4.07 5.29
C LEU A 136 -13.71 4.93 4.52
N LEU A 137 -14.27 4.41 3.44
CA LEU A 137 -15.35 5.07 2.68
C LEU A 137 -16.62 5.26 3.51
N LYS A 138 -17.02 4.24 4.28
CA LYS A 138 -18.20 4.33 5.15
C LYS A 138 -18.01 5.39 6.23
N PHE A 139 -16.82 5.43 6.83
CA PHE A 139 -16.47 6.44 7.83
C PHE A 139 -16.40 7.84 7.22
N SER A 140 -15.73 7.99 6.07
CA SER A 140 -15.61 9.26 5.36
C SER A 140 -16.98 9.82 4.98
N SER A 141 -17.89 8.99 4.46
CA SER A 141 -19.26 9.38 4.10
C SER A 141 -20.08 9.79 5.33
N SER A 142 -19.92 9.08 6.46
CA SER A 142 -20.63 9.38 7.71
C SER A 142 -20.12 10.67 8.37
N CYS A 143 -18.80 10.91 8.36
CA CYS A 143 -18.22 12.12 8.93
C CYS A 143 -18.52 13.36 8.08
N ALA A 144 -18.53 13.25 6.74
CA ALA A 144 -18.90 14.36 5.86
C ALA A 144 -20.34 14.87 6.08
N VAL A 145 -21.23 14.03 6.62
CA VAL A 145 -22.62 14.40 6.94
C VAL A 145 -22.74 15.09 8.30
N LYS A 146 -21.77 14.92 9.22
CA LYS A 146 -21.84 15.35 10.63
C LYS A 146 -21.13 16.67 10.94
N VAL A 147 -20.26 17.16 10.05
CA VAL A 147 -19.44 18.35 10.31
C VAL A 147 -20.16 19.61 9.77
N PRO A 148 -20.32 20.68 10.58
CA PRO A 148 -21.06 21.89 10.19
C PRO A 148 -20.42 22.70 9.04
N TYR A 149 -19.19 22.35 8.65
CA TYR A 149 -18.55 22.85 7.43
C TYR A 149 -18.96 21.92 6.27
N LYS A 150 -19.92 22.38 5.47
CA LYS A 150 -20.57 21.65 4.37
C LYS A 150 -19.53 21.11 3.37
N ASN A 151 -19.02 19.91 3.59
CA ASN A 151 -18.22 19.21 2.58
C ASN A 151 -19.15 18.94 1.39
N SER A 152 -18.73 19.33 0.18
CA SER A 152 -19.59 19.21 -1.00
C SER A 152 -19.90 17.74 -1.24
N ALA A 153 -21.19 17.40 -1.44
CA ALA A 153 -21.61 16.06 -1.83
C ALA A 153 -20.85 15.54 -3.06
N CYS A 154 -20.35 16.46 -3.90
CA CYS A 154 -19.46 16.16 -5.02
C CYS A 154 -18.18 15.42 -4.58
N ILE A 155 -17.52 15.83 -3.49
CA ILE A 155 -16.29 15.20 -3.01
C ILE A 155 -16.56 13.78 -2.51
N VAL A 156 -17.69 13.56 -1.84
CA VAL A 156 -18.11 12.23 -1.38
C VAL A 156 -18.45 11.31 -2.55
N GLN A 157 -19.13 11.83 -3.58
CA GLN A 157 -19.44 11.09 -4.80
C GLN A 157 -18.17 10.71 -5.58
N VAL A 158 -17.23 11.65 -5.75
CA VAL A 158 -15.94 11.39 -6.41
C VAL A 158 -15.14 10.33 -5.64
N ALA A 159 -15.10 10.40 -4.31
CA ALA A 159 -14.42 9.40 -3.48
C ALA A 159 -15.04 7.99 -3.65
N TRP A 160 -16.36 7.90 -3.75
CA TRP A 160 -17.06 6.64 -4.02
C TRP A 160 -16.74 6.07 -5.40
N ILE A 161 -16.79 6.89 -6.44
CA ILE A 161 -16.46 6.48 -7.82
C ILE A 161 -15.01 6.00 -7.89
N LEU A 162 -14.07 6.79 -7.38
CA LEU A 162 -12.64 6.46 -7.37
C LEU A 162 -12.38 5.14 -6.65
N SER A 163 -13.09 4.90 -5.55
CA SER A 163 -12.94 3.68 -4.76
C SER A 163 -13.48 2.44 -5.46
N ILE A 164 -14.62 2.53 -6.14
CA ILE A 164 -15.15 1.43 -6.98
C ILE A 164 -14.14 1.09 -8.08
N VAL A 165 -13.55 2.10 -8.72
CA VAL A 165 -12.53 1.92 -9.76
C VAL A 165 -11.29 1.22 -9.20
N ILE A 166 -10.73 1.69 -8.09
CA ILE A 166 -9.55 1.08 -7.45
C ILE A 166 -9.85 -0.36 -7.04
N MET A 167 -11.03 -0.61 -6.47
CA MET A 167 -11.46 -1.95 -6.07
C MET A 167 -11.53 -2.89 -7.27
N GLY A 168 -12.15 -2.46 -8.37
CA GLY A 168 -12.23 -3.25 -9.61
C GLY A 168 -10.86 -3.58 -10.19
N ILE A 169 -9.94 -2.61 -10.24
CA ILE A 169 -8.58 -2.80 -10.73
C ILE A 169 -7.80 -3.80 -9.86
N ASN A 170 -7.92 -3.71 -8.53
CA ASN A 170 -7.23 -4.63 -7.61
C ASN A 170 -7.77 -6.06 -7.72
N ILE A 171 -9.09 -6.23 -7.83
CA ILE A 171 -9.72 -7.54 -8.06
C ILE A 171 -9.23 -8.13 -9.38
N TYR A 172 -9.24 -7.34 -10.46
CA TYR A 172 -8.74 -7.78 -11.76
C TYR A 172 -7.27 -8.21 -11.70
N PHE A 173 -6.39 -7.38 -11.10
CA PHE A 173 -4.97 -7.69 -10.95
C PHE A 173 -4.74 -8.98 -10.14
N PHE A 174 -5.52 -9.16 -9.07
CA PHE A 174 -5.45 -10.34 -8.22
C PHE A 174 -5.90 -11.60 -8.97
N CYS A 175 -7.05 -11.57 -9.65
CA CYS A 175 -7.53 -12.68 -10.46
C CYS A 175 -6.54 -13.03 -11.58
N ASN A 176 -6.03 -12.04 -12.31
CA ASN A 176 -5.05 -12.26 -13.37
C ASN A 176 -3.75 -12.88 -12.85
N SER A 177 -3.24 -12.38 -11.72
CA SER A 177 -2.03 -12.92 -11.09
C SER A 177 -2.23 -14.35 -10.62
N PHE A 178 -3.41 -14.66 -10.06
CA PHE A 178 -3.76 -16.01 -9.62
C PHE A 178 -3.87 -16.99 -10.80
N ILE A 179 -4.57 -16.59 -11.87
CA ILE A 179 -4.69 -17.40 -13.11
C ILE A 179 -3.30 -17.65 -13.70
N SER A 180 -2.46 -16.62 -13.79
CA SER A 180 -1.09 -16.76 -14.31
C SER A 180 -0.26 -17.75 -13.49
N TRP A 181 -0.36 -17.67 -12.16
CA TRP A 181 0.31 -18.62 -11.26
C TRP A 181 -0.22 -20.06 -11.43
N LEU A 182 -1.53 -20.21 -11.64
CA LEU A 182 -2.17 -21.51 -11.86
C LEU A 182 -1.70 -22.18 -13.17
N VAL A 183 -1.48 -21.39 -14.22
CA VAL A 183 -1.09 -21.88 -15.55
C VAL A 183 0.41 -22.24 -15.64
N HIS A 184 1.29 -21.50 -14.96
CA HIS A 184 2.75 -21.68 -15.06
C HIS A 184 3.35 -22.58 -13.95
N SER A 185 2.52 -23.17 -13.08
CA SER A 185 3.02 -24.02 -12.00
C SER A 185 3.51 -25.37 -12.53
N GLU A 186 4.84 -25.61 -12.51
CA GLU A 186 5.48 -26.90 -12.82
C GLU A 186 5.23 -28.00 -11.75
N LEU A 187 4.25 -27.80 -10.87
CA LEU A 187 3.89 -28.79 -9.86
C LEU A 187 3.18 -29.99 -10.47
N PRO A 188 3.25 -31.19 -9.83
CA PRO A 188 2.51 -32.35 -10.27
C PRO A 188 1.02 -32.02 -10.42
N ARG A 189 0.40 -32.48 -11.52
CA ARG A 189 -0.97 -32.13 -11.94
C ARG A 189 -2.01 -32.25 -10.82
N ILE A 190 -1.81 -33.20 -9.91
CA ILE A 190 -2.66 -33.45 -8.74
C ILE A 190 -2.63 -32.28 -7.74
N VAL A 191 -1.44 -31.74 -7.44
CA VAL A 191 -1.30 -30.64 -6.48
C VAL A 191 -1.90 -29.35 -7.04
N ASN A 192 -1.72 -29.09 -8.34
CA ASN A 192 -2.31 -27.92 -8.97
C ASN A 192 -3.85 -27.99 -8.97
N VAL A 193 -4.43 -29.17 -9.20
CA VAL A 193 -5.89 -29.38 -9.11
C VAL A 193 -6.39 -29.15 -7.69
N ILE A 194 -5.72 -29.70 -6.66
CA ILE A 194 -6.13 -29.52 -5.26
C ILE A 194 -6.08 -28.04 -4.85
N ILE A 195 -5.00 -27.35 -5.18
CA ILE A 195 -4.84 -25.92 -4.89
C ILE A 195 -5.89 -25.09 -5.62
N SER A 196 -6.15 -25.40 -6.90
CA SER A 196 -7.19 -24.72 -7.70
C SER A 196 -8.57 -24.91 -7.06
N THR A 197 -8.93 -26.15 -6.73
CA THR A 197 -10.20 -26.49 -6.09
C THR A 197 -10.37 -25.86 -4.72
N LEU A 198 -9.29 -25.64 -3.96
CA LEU A 198 -9.33 -24.97 -2.66
C LEU A 198 -9.40 -23.44 -2.78
N VAL A 199 -8.62 -22.85 -3.69
CA VAL A 199 -8.50 -21.39 -3.78
C VAL A 199 -9.67 -20.77 -4.57
N PHE A 200 -10.25 -21.48 -5.54
CA PHE A 200 -11.41 -21.00 -6.29
C PHE A 200 -12.63 -20.63 -5.41
N PRO A 201 -13.08 -21.47 -4.45
CA PRO A 201 -14.16 -21.09 -3.55
C PRO A 201 -13.76 -19.96 -2.59
N PHE A 202 -12.49 -19.90 -2.14
CA PHE A 202 -12.00 -18.80 -1.31
C PHE A 202 -12.03 -17.47 -2.08
N MET A 203 -11.62 -17.49 -3.35
CA MET A 203 -11.68 -16.35 -4.26
C MET A 203 -13.12 -15.90 -4.53
N ALA A 204 -14.02 -16.85 -4.82
CA ALA A 204 -15.43 -16.56 -5.03
C ALA A 204 -16.06 -15.96 -3.77
N ALA A 205 -15.75 -16.51 -2.59
CA ALA A 205 -16.20 -15.96 -1.31
C ALA A 205 -15.62 -14.57 -1.05
N TYR A 206 -14.37 -14.30 -1.39
CA TYR A 206 -13.75 -12.99 -1.29
C TYR A 206 -14.44 -11.96 -2.20
N ILE A 207 -14.62 -12.28 -3.48
CA ILE A 207 -15.31 -11.40 -4.44
C ILE A 207 -16.77 -11.17 -4.01
N ALA A 208 -17.47 -12.23 -3.57
CA ALA A 208 -18.82 -12.11 -3.05
C ALA A 208 -18.87 -11.24 -1.79
N ALA A 209 -17.91 -11.37 -0.87
CA ALA A 209 -17.81 -10.53 0.32
C ALA A 209 -17.52 -9.06 -0.04
N LEU A 210 -16.68 -8.80 -1.04
CA LEU A 210 -16.39 -7.45 -1.55
C LEU A 210 -17.63 -6.82 -2.23
N ILE A 211 -18.31 -7.58 -3.08
CA ILE A 211 -19.57 -7.16 -3.72
C ILE A 211 -20.62 -6.90 -2.64
N TYR A 212 -20.79 -7.83 -1.69
CA TYR A 212 -21.69 -7.66 -0.55
C TYR A 212 -21.37 -6.41 0.25
N LEU A 213 -20.09 -6.15 0.54
CA LEU A 213 -19.64 -4.98 1.27
C LEU A 213 -19.86 -3.66 0.51
N ALA A 214 -19.71 -3.68 -0.83
CA ALA A 214 -19.97 -2.57 -1.72
C ALA A 214 -21.47 -2.26 -1.83
N PHE A 215 -22.32 -3.28 -1.97
CA PHE A 215 -23.77 -3.13 -2.06
C PHE A 215 -24.46 -2.96 -0.70
N ARG A 216 -23.78 -3.29 0.41
CA ARG A 216 -24.31 -3.05 1.76
C ARG A 216 -24.47 -1.55 1.98
N LYS A 217 -25.68 -1.07 1.68
CA LYS A 217 -26.17 0.29 1.88
C LYS A 217 -25.77 0.74 3.28
N VAL A 218 -25.00 1.82 3.34
CA VAL A 218 -24.58 2.44 4.59
C VAL A 218 -25.80 3.12 5.18
N ASN A 219 -26.55 2.42 6.01
CA ASN A 219 -27.62 3.03 6.78
C ASN A 219 -26.98 3.95 7.82
N ALA A 220 -26.87 5.24 7.49
CA ALA A 220 -26.32 6.29 8.34
C ALA A 220 -27.10 6.51 9.65
N ALA A 221 -28.23 5.82 9.83
CA ALA A 221 -29.11 5.95 11.00
C ALA A 221 -28.71 5.08 12.21
N GLY A 222 -27.78 4.12 12.08
CA GLY A 222 -27.46 3.16 13.16
C GLY A 222 -26.13 3.38 13.89
N ILE A 223 -25.25 4.28 13.41
CA ILE A 223 -23.88 4.47 13.96
C ILE A 223 -23.87 5.69 14.90
N PHE A 224 -24.90 5.79 15.73
CA PHE A 224 -24.94 6.72 16.85
C PHE A 224 -25.83 6.15 17.95
N PRO A 225 -25.29 5.38 18.90
CA PRO A 225 -25.60 5.72 20.28
C PRO A 225 -25.06 7.14 20.49
N SER A 226 -25.93 8.02 20.97
CA SER A 226 -25.60 9.36 21.43
C SER A 226 -24.30 9.37 22.25
N VAL A 227 -23.19 9.75 21.63
CA VAL A 227 -22.09 10.40 22.37
C VAL A 227 -22.56 11.83 22.59
N SER A 228 -23.56 11.96 23.45
CA SER A 228 -23.98 13.23 24.01
C SER A 228 -22.94 13.61 25.05
N ALA A 229 -22.33 14.78 24.88
CA ALA A 229 -21.74 15.60 25.93
C ALA A 229 -20.64 14.96 26.80
N SER A 230 -19.43 14.83 26.25
CA SER A 230 -18.20 14.82 27.07
C SER A 230 -16.91 15.15 26.31
N THR A 231 -16.94 15.38 25.00
CA THR A 231 -15.79 15.87 24.21
C THR A 231 -15.67 17.40 24.22
N GLY A 232 -16.14 18.05 25.29
CA GLY A 232 -15.92 19.48 25.56
C GLY A 232 -14.81 19.71 26.56
N THR A 233 -14.55 18.76 27.47
CA THR A 233 -13.58 18.92 28.56
C THR A 233 -12.18 18.42 28.22
N GLU A 234 -12.03 17.47 27.28
CA GLU A 234 -10.71 16.90 26.96
C GLU A 234 -9.88 17.79 26.01
N VAL A 235 -10.52 18.59 25.15
CA VAL A 235 -9.80 19.50 24.23
C VAL A 235 -9.26 20.75 24.95
N GLU A 236 -9.87 21.13 26.08
CA GLU A 236 -9.35 22.21 26.93
C GLU A 236 -8.14 21.76 27.77
N ALA A 237 -8.05 20.48 28.15
CA ALA A 237 -6.91 19.94 28.89
C ALA A 237 -5.59 20.00 28.07
N TRP A 238 -5.65 19.69 26.77
CA TRP A 238 -4.48 19.80 25.87
C TRP A 238 -4.12 21.25 25.51
N ARG A 239 -5.01 22.22 25.73
CA ARG A 239 -4.73 23.64 25.51
C ARG A 239 -4.09 24.30 26.73
N GLN A 240 -4.36 23.80 27.94
CA GLN A 240 -3.70 24.29 29.15
C GLN A 240 -2.29 23.74 29.36
N ASP A 241 -2.01 22.50 28.95
CA ASP A 241 -0.68 21.87 29.13
C ASP A 241 0.41 22.52 28.25
N GLY A 242 0.04 23.16 27.14
CA GLY A 242 0.97 23.87 26.25
C GLY A 242 1.26 25.33 26.64
N ASN A 243 0.68 25.85 27.72
CA ASN A 243 0.82 27.25 28.15
C ASN A 243 1.56 27.40 29.50
N ILE A 244 2.18 26.33 30.02
CA ILE A 244 2.91 26.35 31.31
C ILE A 244 4.44 26.41 31.15
N ASP A 245 4.98 26.31 29.92
CA ASP A 245 6.43 26.35 29.68
C ASP A 245 7.01 27.78 29.48
N ASP A 246 6.23 28.85 29.69
CA ASP A 246 6.65 30.25 29.45
C ASP A 246 6.61 31.15 30.70
N ILE A 247 6.59 30.59 31.92
CA ILE A 247 6.72 31.38 33.17
C ILE A 247 7.71 30.69 34.13
N GLY A 248 8.97 31.09 34.05
CA GLY A 248 10.00 30.67 35.01
C GLY A 248 11.41 31.12 34.66
N VAL A 249 11.59 32.45 34.57
CA VAL A 249 12.88 33.13 34.64
C VAL A 249 13.48 32.90 36.04
N HIS A 250 14.62 32.19 36.12
CA HIS A 250 15.86 32.54 36.86
C HIS A 250 16.76 31.31 37.08
#